data_AF-A0A1L7TU40-F1
#
_entry.id   AF-A0A1L7TU40-F1
#
_cell.length_a   1.000
_cell.length_b   1.000
_cell.length_c   1.000
_cell.angle_alpha   90.00
_cell.angle_beta   90.00
_cell.angle_gamma   90.00
#
_symmetry.space_group_name_H-M   'P 1'
#
loop_
_entity.id
_entity.type
_entity.pdbx_description
1 polymer ?
#
loop_
_entity_poly.entity_id
_entity_poly.type
_entity_poly.pdbx_seq_one_letter_code
_entity_poly.pdbx_strand_id
1 'polypeptide(L)'
;MADSPIVQSTVSVVSGQLCFGSLHNIWFGSSAPSQGLPIAPPQPSGTVQTHSINYNVTAQNGIWNVFKLVASETSDVAAWFVAHEDIDPRQEVDKILRISGSPYEPDHGSTVNNDATSQAGVFVVNRYDWSYYDKRCFDEIGEGQEEGDDDVLANSNSLGIVDRSVAQEMVQRWQGQRPSRRGSAEHGIWLYIPHGEYMFGRFGFNGSRTAVRSFLFFSACTEFTRTSFSGISGTLREHLTPLERLQR
;
A
#
# COMPACT_ATOMS: atom_id res chain seq x y z
N MET A 1 6.09 12.47 -25.55
CA MET A 1 6.25 12.10 -24.13
C MET A 1 4.86 11.77 -23.61
N ALA A 2 4.70 10.77 -22.74
CA ALA A 2 3.36 10.42 -22.26
C ALA A 2 2.91 11.45 -21.22
N ASP A 3 1.74 12.05 -21.43
CA ASP A 3 1.18 13.05 -20.52
C ASP A 3 0.46 12.40 -19.31
N SER A 4 0.29 11.08 -19.34
CA SER A 4 -0.47 10.30 -18.34
C SER A 4 0.31 9.06 -17.87
N PRO A 5 0.14 8.65 -16.60
CA PRO A 5 0.76 7.43 -16.09
C PRO A 5 0.30 6.18 -16.84
N ILE A 6 1.19 5.20 -17.01
CA ILE A 6 0.83 3.92 -17.61
C ILE A 6 0.11 3.05 -16.58
N VAL A 7 -1.14 2.69 -16.89
CA VAL A 7 -1.88 1.65 -16.16
C VAL A 7 -1.26 0.29 -16.48
N GLN A 8 -0.76 -0.40 -15.45
CA GLN A 8 -0.12 -1.71 -15.59
C GLN A 8 -1.14 -2.85 -15.62
N SER A 9 -2.19 -2.71 -14.82
CA SER A 9 -3.31 -3.64 -14.74
C SER A 9 -4.49 -2.97 -14.05
N THR A 10 -5.62 -3.66 -13.99
CA THR A 10 -6.84 -3.19 -13.34
C THR A 10 -7.37 -4.23 -12.38
N VAL A 11 -8.04 -3.78 -11.32
CA VAL A 11 -8.74 -4.62 -10.34
C VAL A 11 -10.18 -4.13 -10.20
N SER A 12 -11.15 -5.04 -10.24
CA SER A 12 -12.56 -4.78 -10.05
C SER A 12 -12.97 -4.99 -8.60
N VAL A 13 -13.49 -3.95 -7.96
CA VAL A 13 -14.08 -4.00 -6.61
C VAL A 13 -15.59 -4.01 -6.73
N VAL A 14 -16.22 -5.07 -6.24
CA VAL A 14 -17.67 -5.32 -6.38
C VAL A 14 -18.37 -5.45 -5.03
N SER A 15 -17.65 -5.88 -4.00
CA SER A 15 -18.17 -6.10 -2.64
C SER A 15 -18.26 -4.83 -1.80
N GLY A 16 -17.70 -3.72 -2.28
CA GLY A 16 -17.54 -2.47 -1.52
C GLY A 16 -16.45 -2.56 -0.45
N GLN A 17 -15.62 -3.61 -0.48
CA GLN A 17 -14.59 -3.87 0.52
C GLN A 17 -13.34 -4.49 -0.10
N LEU A 18 -12.19 -4.08 0.39
CA LEU A 18 -10.90 -4.65 0.05
C LEU A 18 -10.31 -5.37 1.26
N CYS A 19 -9.75 -6.56 1.06
CA CYS A 19 -8.81 -7.19 1.98
C CYS A 19 -7.37 -6.91 1.51
N PHE A 20 -6.44 -6.73 2.44
CA PHE A 20 -5.06 -6.37 2.09
C PHE A 20 -4.03 -6.95 3.06
N GLY A 21 -2.77 -7.06 2.62
CA GLY A 21 -1.64 -7.52 3.43
C GLY A 21 -1.05 -8.84 2.93
N SER A 22 -0.35 -9.56 3.79
CA SER A 22 0.17 -10.90 3.48
C SER A 22 -0.98 -11.93 3.43
N LEU A 23 -0.70 -13.16 2.98
CA LEU A 23 -1.73 -14.18 2.73
C LEU A 23 -2.65 -14.43 3.94
N HIS A 24 -2.08 -14.62 5.13
CA HIS A 24 -2.86 -14.81 6.35
C HIS A 24 -3.62 -13.54 6.79
N ASN A 25 -3.09 -12.34 6.51
CA ASN A 25 -3.79 -11.09 6.79
C ASN A 25 -5.04 -10.94 5.90
N ILE A 26 -4.91 -11.25 4.60
CA ILE A 26 -6.05 -11.25 3.66
C ILE A 26 -7.10 -12.29 4.08
N TRP A 27 -6.65 -13.48 4.50
CA TRP A 27 -7.51 -14.53 5.00
C TRP A 27 -8.30 -14.08 6.24
N PHE A 28 -7.62 -13.52 7.25
CA PHE A 28 -8.26 -12.95 8.43
C PHE A 28 -9.23 -11.81 8.06
N GLY A 29 -8.79 -10.89 7.20
CA GLY A 29 -9.57 -9.74 6.76
C GLY A 29 -10.88 -10.12 6.08
N SER A 30 -10.92 -11.28 5.40
CA SER A 30 -12.13 -11.79 4.73
C SER A 30 -13.28 -12.08 5.71
N SER A 31 -12.98 -12.47 6.94
CA SER A 31 -13.96 -12.83 7.98
C SER A 31 -14.11 -11.77 9.07
N ALA A 32 -13.14 -10.86 9.22
CA ALA A 32 -13.16 -9.80 10.21
C ALA A 32 -14.26 -8.73 9.93
N PRO A 33 -14.75 -8.02 10.96
CA PRO A 33 -15.65 -6.89 10.77
C PRO A 33 -15.06 -5.82 9.84
N SER A 34 -15.93 -5.16 9.06
CA SER A 34 -15.54 -4.08 8.15
C SER A 34 -14.81 -2.96 8.88
N GLN A 35 -13.64 -2.58 8.40
CA GLN A 35 -12.94 -1.41 8.89
C GLN A 35 -13.31 -0.16 8.08
N GLY A 36 -13.60 0.93 8.79
CA GLY A 36 -13.62 2.27 8.23
C GLY A 36 -12.25 2.95 8.37
N LEU A 37 -12.24 4.28 8.38
CA LEU A 37 -11.05 5.08 8.73
C LEU A 37 -10.77 4.93 10.22
N PRO A 38 -9.62 4.35 10.64
CA PRO A 38 -9.32 4.21 12.05
C PRO A 38 -8.98 5.56 12.69
N ILE A 39 -9.56 5.80 13.85
CA ILE A 39 -9.29 6.97 14.71
C ILE A 39 -8.59 6.53 16.01
N ALA A 40 -8.54 5.22 16.27
CA ALA A 40 -7.95 4.69 17.50
C ALA A 40 -6.44 4.96 17.54
N PRO A 41 -5.91 5.52 18.64
CA PRO A 41 -4.48 5.74 18.78
C PRO A 41 -3.73 4.40 18.77
N PRO A 42 -2.48 4.39 18.28
CA PRO A 42 -1.67 3.19 18.30
C PRO A 42 -1.51 2.65 19.73
N GLN A 43 -1.46 1.34 19.85
CA GLN A 43 -1.30 0.65 21.12
C GLN A 43 0.18 0.31 21.35
N PRO A 44 0.67 0.38 22.59
CA PRO A 44 2.00 -0.14 22.92
C PRO A 44 2.08 -1.66 22.66
N SER A 45 3.10 -2.10 21.95
CA SER A 45 3.43 -3.51 21.74
C SER A 45 4.93 -3.72 21.94
N GLY A 46 5.33 -4.12 23.15
CA GLY A 46 6.75 -4.21 23.52
C GLY A 46 7.43 -2.85 23.43
N THR A 47 8.44 -2.73 22.56
CA THR A 47 9.19 -1.48 22.30
C THR A 47 8.68 -0.67 21.10
N VAL A 48 7.62 -1.14 20.43
CA VAL A 48 7.06 -0.50 19.24
C VAL A 48 5.59 -0.13 19.46
N GLN A 49 5.07 0.71 18.57
CA GLN A 49 3.65 1.08 18.52
C GLN A 49 3.01 0.40 17.32
N THR A 50 1.88 -0.28 17.55
CA THR A 50 1.11 -0.96 16.50
C THR A 50 -0.33 -0.50 16.49
N HIS A 51 -0.96 -0.49 15.33
CA HIS A 51 -2.39 -0.26 15.18
C HIS A 51 -3.12 -1.60 15.13
N SER A 52 -4.28 -1.66 15.78
CA SER A 52 -5.18 -2.80 15.60
C SER A 52 -5.87 -2.65 14.23
N ILE A 53 -5.40 -3.43 13.26
CA ILE A 53 -5.90 -3.42 11.88
C ILE A 53 -6.61 -4.74 11.59
N ASN A 54 -7.78 -4.67 10.97
CA ASN A 54 -8.56 -5.84 10.57
C ASN A 54 -8.17 -6.40 9.20
N TYR A 55 -7.24 -5.75 8.49
CA TYR A 55 -6.77 -6.13 7.16
C TYR A 55 -7.88 -6.22 6.11
N ASN A 56 -8.95 -5.47 6.36
CA ASN A 56 -9.96 -5.13 5.38
C ASN A 56 -10.31 -3.64 5.53
N VAL A 57 -10.90 -3.06 4.50
CA VAL A 57 -11.36 -1.67 4.51
C VAL A 57 -12.53 -1.47 3.55
N THR A 58 -13.46 -0.58 3.90
CA THR A 58 -14.54 -0.16 3.00
C THR A 58 -13.93 0.56 1.80
N ALA A 59 -14.28 0.16 0.58
CA ALA A 59 -13.67 0.60 -0.67
C ALA A 59 -14.72 1.04 -1.69
N GLN A 60 -14.36 1.99 -2.54
CA GLN A 60 -15.18 2.43 -3.65
C GLN A 60 -15.33 1.30 -4.67
N ASN A 61 -16.57 0.94 -5.00
CA ASN A 61 -16.87 -0.02 -6.05
C ASN A 61 -16.47 0.52 -7.42
N GLY A 62 -16.05 -0.37 -8.31
CA GLY A 62 -15.68 -0.05 -9.68
C GLY A 62 -14.28 -0.54 -10.03
N ILE A 63 -13.71 0.05 -11.07
CA ILE A 63 -12.38 -0.31 -11.57
C ILE A 63 -11.31 0.50 -10.85
N TRP A 64 -10.28 -0.20 -10.40
CA TRP A 64 -9.08 0.37 -9.81
C TRP A 64 -7.89 0.14 -10.72
N ASN A 65 -7.25 1.22 -11.15
CA ASN A 65 -6.03 1.21 -11.94
C ASN A 65 -4.82 0.97 -11.04
N VAL A 66 -3.96 0.05 -11.46
CA VAL A 66 -2.68 -0.27 -10.81
C VAL A 66 -1.55 0.41 -11.57
N PHE A 67 -0.78 1.22 -10.86
CA PHE A 67 0.35 1.98 -11.39
C PHE A 67 1.65 1.51 -10.72
N LYS A 68 2.65 1.25 -11.55
CA LYS A 68 4.02 1.00 -11.10
C LYS A 68 4.72 2.34 -10.91
N LEU A 69 5.32 2.52 -9.74
CA LEU A 69 6.21 3.65 -9.45
C LEU A 69 7.65 3.15 -9.55
N VAL A 70 8.47 3.82 -10.35
CA VAL A 70 9.81 3.37 -10.70
C VAL A 70 10.88 4.32 -10.22
N ALA A 71 12.03 3.76 -9.82
CA ALA A 71 13.23 4.56 -9.57
C ALA A 71 13.75 5.15 -10.89
N SER A 72 14.04 6.45 -10.89
CA SER A 72 14.36 7.19 -12.13
C SER A 72 15.65 6.70 -12.82
N GLU A 73 16.58 6.12 -12.06
CA GLU A 73 17.89 5.71 -12.58
C GLU A 73 17.92 4.29 -13.13
N THR A 74 17.22 3.37 -12.48
CA THR A 74 17.23 1.95 -12.85
C THR A 74 15.96 1.50 -13.54
N SER A 75 14.89 2.28 -13.45
CA SER A 75 13.52 1.89 -13.83
C SER A 75 12.97 0.70 -13.04
N ASP A 76 13.63 0.31 -11.93
CA ASP A 76 13.15 -0.73 -11.05
C ASP A 76 11.91 -0.29 -10.29
N VAL A 77 11.09 -1.27 -9.87
CA VAL A 77 9.91 -1.03 -9.04
C VAL A 77 10.35 -0.51 -7.67
N ALA A 78 10.02 0.75 -7.37
CA ALA A 78 10.30 1.37 -6.08
C ALA A 78 9.06 1.41 -5.18
N ALA A 79 7.88 1.47 -5.77
CA ALA A 79 6.60 1.53 -5.07
C ALA A 79 5.44 1.14 -6.02
N TRP A 80 4.25 0.98 -5.45
CA TRP A 80 3.01 0.76 -6.20
C TRP A 80 1.96 1.76 -5.76
N PHE A 81 1.16 2.24 -6.72
CA PHE A 81 -0.01 3.03 -6.45
C PHE A 81 -1.23 2.39 -7.11
N VAL A 82 -2.30 2.21 -6.35
CA VAL A 82 -3.57 1.67 -6.84
C VAL A 82 -4.63 2.73 -6.59
N ALA A 83 -5.44 3.07 -7.59
CA ALA A 83 -6.49 4.06 -7.41
C ALA A 83 -7.71 3.76 -8.27
N HIS A 84 -8.88 4.11 -7.76
CA HIS A 84 -10.13 4.05 -8.50
C HIS A 84 -10.03 4.92 -9.78
N GLU A 85 -10.69 4.49 -10.86
CA GLU A 85 -10.54 5.07 -12.20
C GLU A 85 -10.92 6.55 -12.32
N ASP A 86 -11.74 7.06 -11.39
CA ASP A 86 -12.19 8.46 -11.33
C ASP A 86 -11.18 9.41 -10.66
N ILE A 87 -10.04 8.89 -10.19
CA ILE A 87 -9.03 9.65 -9.45
C ILE A 87 -7.88 10.04 -10.37
N ASP A 88 -7.48 11.32 -10.33
CA ASP A 88 -6.17 11.74 -10.83
C ASP A 88 -5.08 11.16 -9.92
N PRO A 89 -4.30 10.17 -10.41
CA PRO A 89 -3.34 9.47 -9.57
C PRO A 89 -2.21 10.38 -9.08
N ARG A 90 -1.84 11.43 -9.83
CA ARG A 90 -0.75 12.34 -9.45
C ARG A 90 -1.18 13.22 -8.29
N GLN A 91 -2.38 13.80 -8.38
CA GLN A 91 -2.93 14.64 -7.32
C GLN A 91 -3.18 13.85 -6.03
N GLU A 92 -3.66 12.61 -6.15
CA GLU A 92 -3.95 11.79 -4.97
C GLU A 92 -2.68 11.29 -4.29
N VAL A 93 -1.64 10.89 -5.03
CA VAL A 93 -0.32 10.56 -4.45
C VAL A 93 0.30 11.78 -3.77
N ASP A 94 0.29 12.95 -4.42
CA ASP A 94 0.80 14.19 -3.81
C ASP A 94 0.08 14.50 -2.49
N LYS A 95 -1.26 14.41 -2.47
CA LYS A 95 -2.07 14.56 -1.25
C LYS A 95 -1.60 13.58 -0.16
N ILE A 96 -1.50 12.29 -0.48
CA ILE A 96 -1.09 11.25 0.47
C ILE A 96 0.31 11.56 1.02
N LEU A 97 1.27 11.85 0.14
CA LEU A 97 2.66 12.09 0.54
C LEU A 97 2.81 13.35 1.40
N ARG A 98 2.03 14.40 1.16
CA ARG A 98 2.03 15.61 1.99
C ARG A 98 1.50 15.34 3.41
N ILE A 99 0.53 14.45 3.54
CA ILE A 99 -0.12 14.15 4.83
C ILE A 99 0.63 13.07 5.61
N SER A 100 1.11 12.03 4.93
CA SER A 100 1.76 10.86 5.52
C SER A 100 2.68 10.18 4.50
N GLY A 101 3.78 10.85 4.18
CA GLY A 101 4.86 10.35 3.31
C GLY A 101 5.76 9.31 4.01
N SER A 102 6.96 9.14 3.46
CA SER A 102 7.97 8.26 4.04
C SER A 102 8.52 8.84 5.33
N PRO A 103 8.55 8.09 6.46
CA PRO A 103 9.16 8.55 7.71
C PRO A 103 10.64 8.93 7.61
N TYR A 104 11.30 8.57 6.49
CA TYR A 104 12.71 8.82 6.24
C TYR A 104 12.95 10.06 5.35
N GLU A 105 11.89 10.73 4.90
CA GLU A 105 11.98 11.97 4.14
C GLU A 105 11.66 13.20 5.00
N PRO A 106 12.22 14.38 4.70
CA PRO A 106 11.77 15.62 5.31
C PRO A 106 10.31 15.92 4.97
N ASP A 107 9.64 16.67 5.84
CA ASP A 107 8.25 17.11 5.67
C ASP A 107 7.29 15.95 5.31
N HIS A 108 7.49 14.81 5.98
CA HIS A 108 6.73 13.58 5.73
C HIS A 108 5.32 13.59 6.34
N GLY A 109 4.95 14.62 7.09
CA GLY A 109 3.67 14.67 7.79
C GLY A 109 3.58 13.64 8.92
N SER A 110 2.39 13.06 9.13
CA SER A 110 2.17 12.09 10.22
C SER A 110 2.63 10.69 9.84
N THR A 111 3.20 9.97 10.80
CA THR A 111 3.53 8.55 10.66
C THR A 111 2.56 7.66 11.42
N VAL A 112 1.50 8.20 12.03
CA VAL A 112 0.51 7.45 12.80
C VAL A 112 -0.90 7.89 12.43
N ASN A 113 -1.89 7.04 12.73
CA ASN A 113 -3.28 7.43 12.63
C ASN A 113 -3.62 8.42 13.75
N ASN A 114 -3.95 9.66 13.39
CA ASN A 114 -4.30 10.73 14.31
C ASN A 114 -5.35 11.67 13.70
N ASP A 115 -5.69 12.75 14.40
CA ASP A 115 -6.69 13.71 13.92
C ASP A 115 -6.33 14.32 12.56
N ALA A 116 -5.04 14.58 12.29
CA ALA A 116 -4.60 15.16 11.03
C ALA A 116 -4.78 14.18 9.86
N THR A 117 -4.38 12.92 10.02
CA THR A 117 -4.58 11.89 8.98
C THR A 117 -6.06 11.58 8.81
N SER A 118 -6.82 11.52 9.90
CA SER A 118 -8.28 11.32 9.89
C SER A 118 -9.00 12.45 9.14
N GLN A 119 -8.67 13.71 9.43
CA GLN A 119 -9.24 14.87 8.75
C GLN A 119 -8.87 14.90 7.26
N ALA A 120 -7.68 14.46 6.90
CA ALA A 120 -7.25 14.36 5.50
C ALA A 120 -7.80 13.11 4.77
N GLY A 121 -8.47 12.20 5.48
CA GLY A 121 -8.92 10.93 4.92
C GLY A 121 -7.75 10.02 4.53
N VAL A 122 -6.69 9.98 5.33
CA VAL A 122 -5.53 9.12 5.12
C VAL A 122 -5.46 8.09 6.24
N PHE A 123 -5.49 6.82 5.88
CA PHE A 123 -5.25 5.71 6.80
C PHE A 123 -3.81 5.20 6.62
N VAL A 124 -3.08 5.23 7.72
CA VAL A 124 -1.66 4.88 7.81
C VAL A 124 -1.49 3.43 8.27
N VAL A 125 -0.79 2.63 7.48
CA VAL A 125 -0.31 1.28 7.84
C VAL A 125 1.22 1.32 7.89
N ASN A 126 1.79 1.14 9.07
CA ASN A 126 3.24 1.22 9.28
C ASN A 126 3.94 -0.11 9.12
N ARG A 127 5.28 -0.06 9.06
CA ARG A 127 6.17 -1.24 9.09
C ARG A 127 5.86 -2.26 10.19
N TYR A 128 5.30 -1.81 11.31
CA TYR A 128 4.95 -2.64 12.47
C TYR A 128 3.53 -3.18 12.44
N ASP A 129 2.74 -2.82 11.42
CA ASP A 129 1.35 -3.19 11.27
C ASP A 129 1.15 -4.31 10.22
N TRP A 130 2.24 -4.99 9.84
CA TRP A 130 2.23 -6.06 8.82
C TRP A 130 2.63 -7.42 9.41
N SER A 131 2.17 -8.50 8.76
CA SER A 131 2.68 -9.89 8.78
C SER A 131 3.57 -10.28 9.95
N TYR A 132 4.84 -9.88 9.96
CA TYR A 132 5.79 -10.23 11.03
C TYR A 132 5.26 -9.92 12.46
N TYR A 133 4.49 -8.83 12.59
CA TYR A 133 3.93 -8.35 13.85
C TYR A 133 2.48 -8.79 14.08
N ASP A 134 1.89 -9.55 13.15
CA ASP A 134 0.54 -10.08 13.25
C ASP A 134 0.48 -11.56 12.86
N LYS A 135 0.12 -12.42 13.83
CA LYS A 135 0.10 -13.88 13.62
C LYS A 135 -1.30 -14.46 13.43
N ARG A 136 -2.33 -13.61 13.24
CA ARG A 136 -3.71 -14.11 13.10
C ARG A 136 -3.83 -14.89 11.80
N CYS A 137 -4.41 -16.09 11.88
CA CYS A 137 -4.51 -17.06 10.78
C CYS A 137 -3.17 -17.51 10.18
N PHE A 138 -2.03 -17.20 10.83
CA PHE A 138 -0.71 -17.61 10.33
C PHE A 138 -0.55 -19.14 10.38
N ASP A 139 -1.02 -19.79 11.44
CA ASP A 139 -0.91 -21.25 11.57
C ASP A 139 -1.75 -22.01 10.50
N GLU A 140 -2.78 -21.37 9.94
CA GLU A 140 -3.66 -21.95 8.92
C GLU A 140 -3.10 -21.79 7.50
N ILE A 141 -2.53 -20.62 7.20
CA ILE A 141 -2.17 -20.21 5.83
C ILE A 141 -0.66 -20.12 5.61
N GLY A 142 0.10 -19.77 6.65
CA GLY A 142 1.53 -19.47 6.58
C GLY A 142 1.85 -18.24 5.71
N GLU A 143 3.10 -18.16 5.26
CA GLU A 143 3.59 -17.12 4.34
C GLU A 143 3.49 -17.52 2.85
N GLY A 144 3.19 -18.80 2.59
CA GLY A 144 3.23 -19.40 1.26
C GLY A 144 4.66 -19.77 0.83
N GLN A 145 4.88 -19.91 -0.47
CA GLN A 145 6.24 -20.14 -1.00
C GLN A 145 7.16 -18.94 -0.77
N GLU A 146 8.44 -19.21 -0.60
CA GLU A 146 9.50 -18.20 -0.47
C GLU A 146 10.18 -17.95 -1.83
N GLU A 147 10.82 -16.79 -1.99
CA GLU A 147 11.78 -16.59 -3.08
C GLU A 147 13.09 -17.33 -2.81
N GLY A 148 13.95 -17.39 -3.83
CA GLY A 148 15.31 -17.87 -3.65
C GLY A 148 16.19 -16.88 -2.89
N ASP A 149 17.47 -17.22 -2.77
CA ASP A 149 18.49 -16.44 -2.06
C ASP A 149 18.61 -14.98 -2.53
N ASP A 150 18.12 -14.66 -3.74
CA ASP A 150 18.11 -13.31 -4.30
C ASP A 150 17.20 -12.34 -3.52
N ASP A 151 16.08 -12.81 -2.95
CA ASP A 151 15.16 -11.95 -2.19
C ASP A 151 14.46 -12.71 -1.05
N VAL A 152 15.24 -13.04 -0.01
CA VAL A 152 14.74 -13.75 1.18
C VAL A 152 13.64 -13.01 1.94
N LEU A 153 13.46 -11.70 1.69
CA LEU A 153 12.43 -10.87 2.32
C LEU A 153 11.17 -10.72 1.45
N ALA A 154 11.04 -11.47 0.36
CA ALA A 154 9.97 -11.31 -0.61
C ALA A 154 8.54 -11.40 -0.02
N ASN A 155 8.34 -12.24 1.00
CA ASN A 155 7.04 -12.34 1.71
C ASN A 155 6.74 -11.13 2.62
N SER A 156 7.77 -10.37 3.00
CA SER A 156 7.67 -9.16 3.82
C SER A 156 7.69 -7.87 3.00
N ASN A 157 8.20 -7.90 1.75
CA ASN A 157 8.26 -6.75 0.84
C ASN A 157 7.14 -6.73 -0.22
N SER A 158 6.15 -7.59 -0.03
CA SER A 158 4.98 -7.68 -0.90
C SER A 158 3.68 -7.86 -0.12
N LEU A 159 2.58 -7.50 -0.76
CA LEU A 159 1.24 -7.73 -0.22
C LEU A 159 0.22 -7.88 -1.34
N GLY A 160 -0.93 -8.46 -1.02
CA GLY A 160 -2.09 -8.49 -1.91
C GLY A 160 -3.10 -7.40 -1.57
N ILE A 161 -3.86 -6.99 -2.57
CA ILE A 161 -5.12 -6.23 -2.44
C ILE A 161 -6.18 -6.99 -3.22
N VAL A 162 -7.26 -7.36 -2.57
CA VAL A 162 -8.27 -8.25 -3.15
C VAL A 162 -9.66 -7.79 -2.75
N ASP A 163 -10.62 -7.86 -3.68
CA ASP A 163 -12.03 -7.71 -3.35
C ASP A 163 -12.45 -8.78 -2.33
N ARG A 164 -13.16 -8.36 -1.28
CA ARG A 164 -13.49 -9.25 -0.16
C ARG A 164 -14.23 -10.52 -0.60
N SER A 165 -15.07 -10.44 -1.64
CA SER A 165 -15.90 -11.57 -2.09
C SER A 165 -15.09 -12.78 -2.57
N VAL A 166 -13.84 -12.58 -3.00
CA VAL A 166 -12.96 -13.66 -3.51
C VAL A 166 -11.65 -13.78 -2.72
N ALA A 167 -11.54 -13.12 -1.57
CA ALA A 167 -10.30 -13.01 -0.80
C ALA A 167 -9.66 -14.39 -0.48
N GLN A 168 -10.46 -15.35 -0.03
CA GLN A 168 -9.97 -16.69 0.33
C GLN A 168 -9.51 -17.50 -0.88
N GLU A 169 -10.27 -17.44 -1.99
CA GLU A 169 -9.91 -18.11 -3.24
C GLU A 169 -8.58 -17.58 -3.79
N MET A 170 -8.40 -16.26 -3.76
CA MET A 170 -7.16 -15.61 -4.20
C MET A 170 -5.97 -15.99 -3.30
N VAL A 171 -6.16 -16.07 -1.98
CA VAL A 171 -5.12 -16.55 -1.06
C VAL A 171 -4.68 -17.97 -1.41
N GLN A 172 -5.63 -18.89 -1.61
CA GLN A 172 -5.32 -20.28 -1.99
C GLN A 172 -4.57 -20.35 -3.32
N ARG A 173 -4.98 -19.56 -4.31
CA ARG A 173 -4.30 -19.47 -5.61
C ARG A 173 -2.85 -19.02 -5.48
N TRP A 174 -2.58 -18.03 -4.63
CA TRP A 174 -1.24 -17.45 -4.45
C TRP A 174 -0.34 -18.24 -3.50
N GLN A 175 -0.90 -19.04 -2.59
CA GLN A 175 -0.16 -19.78 -1.56
C GLN A 175 0.92 -20.70 -2.16
N GLY A 176 0.61 -21.37 -3.28
CA GLY A 176 1.55 -22.23 -4.01
C GLY A 176 2.53 -21.49 -4.92
N GLN A 177 2.54 -20.16 -4.91
CA GLN A 177 3.36 -19.34 -5.81
C GLN A 177 4.32 -18.47 -5.00
N ARG A 178 5.53 -18.32 -5.53
CA ARG A 178 6.51 -17.37 -4.98
C ARG A 178 6.00 -15.93 -5.15
N PRO A 179 6.32 -15.00 -4.24
CA PRO A 179 5.86 -13.62 -4.28
C PRO A 179 6.00 -12.93 -5.64
N SER A 180 7.14 -13.07 -6.32
CA SER A 180 7.37 -12.44 -7.64
C SER A 180 6.47 -12.98 -8.75
N ARG A 181 5.88 -14.16 -8.55
CA ARG A 181 5.04 -14.87 -9.53
C ARG A 181 3.55 -14.76 -9.22
N ARG A 182 3.17 -14.23 -8.05
CA ARG A 182 1.77 -13.96 -7.71
C ARG A 182 1.27 -12.87 -8.66
N GLY A 183 0.51 -13.28 -9.66
CA GLY A 183 0.02 -12.39 -10.72
C GLY A 183 -1.23 -11.61 -10.32
N SER A 184 -1.60 -10.65 -11.17
CA SER A 184 -2.90 -9.99 -11.15
C SER A 184 -4.02 -10.96 -11.57
N ALA A 185 -5.21 -10.70 -11.03
CA ALA A 185 -6.47 -11.29 -11.44
C ALA A 185 -7.54 -10.18 -11.46
N GLU A 186 -8.71 -10.48 -12.02
CA GLU A 186 -9.81 -9.52 -12.15
C GLU A 186 -10.15 -8.81 -10.83
N HIS A 187 -10.14 -9.54 -9.71
CA HIS A 187 -10.56 -9.04 -8.41
C HIS A 187 -9.42 -8.92 -7.39
N GLY A 188 -8.17 -9.04 -7.83
CA GLY A 188 -7.04 -8.90 -6.91
C GLY A 188 -5.69 -8.74 -7.58
N ILE A 189 -4.80 -8.05 -6.89
CA ILE A 189 -3.43 -7.76 -7.34
C ILE A 189 -2.44 -8.11 -6.22
N TRP A 190 -1.30 -8.67 -6.59
CA TRP A 190 -0.15 -8.80 -5.71
C TRP A 190 0.88 -7.71 -6.05
N LEU A 191 1.28 -6.93 -5.07
CA LEU A 191 2.20 -5.82 -5.18
C LEU A 191 3.53 -6.25 -4.59
N TYR A 192 4.53 -6.47 -5.45
CA TYR A 192 5.87 -6.91 -5.06
C TYR A 192 6.89 -5.81 -5.34
N ILE A 193 7.71 -5.47 -4.33
CA ILE A 193 8.81 -4.51 -4.42
C ILE A 193 10.10 -5.29 -4.14
N PRO A 194 10.85 -5.68 -5.19
CA PRO A 194 12.07 -6.49 -5.03
C PRO A 194 13.06 -5.84 -4.07
N HIS A 195 13.60 -6.64 -3.15
CA HIS A 195 14.58 -6.21 -2.14
C HIS A 195 14.11 -5.03 -1.26
N GLY A 196 12.81 -4.76 -1.22
CA GLY A 196 12.24 -3.76 -0.34
C GLY A 196 12.37 -4.16 1.12
N GLU A 197 12.57 -3.19 2.00
CA GLU A 197 12.57 -3.40 3.45
C GLU A 197 11.70 -2.36 4.14
N TYR A 198 11.13 -2.74 5.29
CA TYR A 198 10.28 -1.89 6.11
C TYR A 198 9.15 -1.25 5.31
N MET A 199 8.12 -2.03 5.06
CA MET A 199 7.05 -1.62 4.15
C MET A 199 6.04 -0.67 4.81
N PHE A 200 5.45 0.18 4.00
CA PHE A 200 4.45 1.17 4.41
C PHE A 200 3.28 1.17 3.44
N GLY A 201 2.08 1.39 3.98
CA GLY A 201 0.84 1.46 3.23
C GLY A 201 0.08 2.72 3.61
N ARG A 202 -0.50 3.39 2.62
CA ARG A 202 -1.33 4.59 2.85
C ARG A 202 -2.58 4.48 2.00
N PHE A 203 -3.74 4.37 2.64
CA PHE A 203 -5.01 4.47 1.94
C PHE A 203 -5.49 5.92 1.91
N GLY A 204 -5.94 6.37 0.74
CA GLY A 204 -6.69 7.62 0.58
C GLY A 204 -8.18 7.34 0.53
N PHE A 205 -8.95 8.02 1.38
CA PHE A 205 -10.40 7.99 1.40
C PHE A 205 -11.01 9.05 0.49
N ASN A 206 -12.26 8.83 0.11
CA ASN A 206 -13.11 9.82 -0.54
C ASN A 206 -13.39 11.03 0.37
N GLY A 207 -13.99 12.08 -0.21
CA GLY A 207 -14.25 13.34 0.50
C GLY A 207 -15.15 13.18 1.74
N SER A 208 -16.05 12.19 1.74
CA SER A 208 -16.90 11.84 2.88
C SER A 208 -16.22 10.92 3.92
N ARG A 209 -15.01 10.45 3.65
CA ARG A 209 -14.23 9.54 4.52
C ARG A 209 -14.93 8.21 4.81
N THR A 210 -15.76 7.74 3.89
CA THR A 210 -16.57 6.52 4.04
C THR A 210 -15.98 5.32 3.31
N ALA A 211 -15.22 5.55 2.24
CA ALA A 211 -14.60 4.48 1.47
C ALA A 211 -13.23 4.90 0.95
N VAL A 212 -12.29 3.95 0.92
CA VAL A 212 -11.00 4.14 0.25
C VAL A 212 -11.20 4.19 -1.26
N ARG A 213 -10.38 4.99 -1.91
CA ARG A 213 -10.32 5.14 -3.38
C ARG A 213 -8.90 5.04 -3.93
N SER A 214 -7.91 4.94 -3.05
CA SER A 214 -6.51 4.83 -3.43
C SER A 214 -5.68 4.13 -2.34
N PHE A 215 -4.57 3.53 -2.75
CA PHE A 215 -3.59 2.90 -1.89
C PHE A 215 -2.17 3.09 -2.45
N LEU A 216 -1.27 3.61 -1.62
CA LEU A 216 0.16 3.73 -1.91
C LEU A 216 0.94 2.71 -1.06
N PHE A 217 1.76 1.89 -1.72
CA PHE A 217 2.63 0.89 -1.10
C PHE A 217 4.09 1.18 -1.43
N PHE A 218 4.93 1.29 -0.42
CA PHE A 218 6.34 1.68 -0.58
C PHE A 218 7.21 1.11 0.55
N SER A 219 8.53 1.21 0.41
CA SER A 219 9.51 0.72 1.37
C SER A 219 10.25 1.88 2.05
N ALA A 220 11.06 1.61 3.08
CA ALA A 220 11.96 2.62 3.65
C ALA A 220 12.97 3.17 2.64
N CYS A 221 13.28 2.39 1.60
CA CYS A 221 14.24 2.75 0.56
C CYS A 221 13.62 3.59 -0.57
N THR A 222 12.31 3.82 -0.56
CA THR A 222 11.65 4.64 -1.58
C THR A 222 11.97 6.11 -1.38
N GLU A 223 12.79 6.68 -2.27
CA GLU A 223 13.06 8.12 -2.37
C GLU A 223 12.08 8.76 -3.36
N PHE A 224 11.07 9.49 -2.87
CA PHE A 224 10.02 10.06 -3.73
C PHE A 224 10.52 11.20 -4.61
N THR A 225 11.66 11.81 -4.26
CA THR A 225 12.37 12.77 -5.13
C THR A 225 13.10 12.11 -6.31
N ARG A 226 13.21 10.79 -6.33
CA ARG A 226 13.79 9.99 -7.44
C ARG A 226 12.85 8.91 -7.94
N THR A 227 11.60 8.91 -7.48
CA THR A 227 10.57 7.96 -7.91
C THR A 227 9.55 8.67 -8.79
N SER A 228 9.15 8.05 -9.89
CA SER A 228 8.15 8.59 -10.82
C SER A 228 7.10 7.53 -11.17
N PHE A 229 5.96 7.97 -11.73
CA PHE A 229 5.06 7.04 -12.39
C PHE A 229 5.73 6.46 -13.64
N SER A 230 5.60 5.15 -13.87
CA SER A 230 6.08 4.54 -15.11
C SER A 230 5.48 5.25 -16.34
N GLY A 231 6.36 5.66 -17.26
CA GLY A 231 6.01 6.44 -18.45
C GLY A 231 6.08 7.96 -18.29
N ILE A 232 6.25 8.47 -17.06
CA ILE A 232 6.37 9.90 -16.76
C ILE A 232 7.80 10.23 -16.30
N SER A 233 8.35 11.35 -16.78
CA SER A 233 9.68 11.84 -16.39
C SER A 233 9.70 12.62 -15.06
N GLY A 234 8.58 13.22 -14.67
CA GLY A 234 8.44 13.95 -13.41
C GLY A 234 8.39 13.03 -12.19
N THR A 235 9.14 13.39 -11.16
CA THR A 235 9.19 12.68 -9.87
C THR A 235 7.98 13.01 -9.00
N LEU A 236 7.73 12.19 -7.98
CA LEU A 236 6.58 12.33 -7.08
C LEU A 236 6.76 13.46 -6.06
N ARG A 237 8.01 13.81 -5.74
CA ARG A 237 8.37 14.99 -4.96
C ARG A 237 9.47 15.77 -5.65
N GLU A 238 9.51 17.07 -5.41
CA GLU A 238 10.61 17.93 -5.83
C GLU A 238 11.79 17.77 -4.88
N HIS A 239 12.99 17.69 -5.44
CA HIS A 239 14.20 17.78 -4.65
C HIS A 239 14.43 19.23 -4.23
N LEU A 240 14.22 19.53 -2.95
CA LEU A 240 14.55 20.82 -2.36
C LEU A 240 15.85 20.73 -1.58
N THR A 241 16.74 21.68 -1.79
CA THR A 241 17.94 21.89 -0.96
C THR A 241 17.55 22.34 0.46
N PRO A 242 18.44 22.18 1.47
CA PRO A 242 18.17 22.66 2.82
C PRO A 242 17.82 24.16 2.88
N LEU A 243 18.43 24.98 2.01
CA LEU A 243 18.17 26.42 1.95
C LEU A 243 16.77 26.72 1.40
N GLU A 244 16.36 26.04 0.32
CA GLU A 244 15.02 26.20 -0.26
C GLU A 244 13.91 25.78 0.71
N ARG A 245 14.17 24.76 1.55
CA ARG A 245 13.23 24.37 2.61
C ARG A 245 13.10 25.42 3.71
N LEU A 246 14.22 26.05 4.11
CA LEU A 246 14.21 27.09 5.15
C LEU A 246 13.45 28.35 4.70
N GLN A 247 13.39 28.61 3.40
CA GLN A 247 12.77 29.81 2.82
C GLN A 247 11.26 29.66 2.57
N ARG A 248 10.68 28.50 2.89
CA ARG A 248 9.29 28.13 2.61
C ARG A 248 8.40 28.34 3.83
#